data_AF-A0A3D5WIJ3-F1
#
_entry.id   AF-A0A3D5WIJ3-F1
#
_cell.length_a   1.000
_cell.length_b   1.000
_cell.length_c   1.000
_cell.angle_alpha   90.00
_cell.angle_beta   90.00
_cell.angle_gamma   90.00
#
_symmetry.space_group_name_H-M   'P 1'
#
loop_
_entity.id
_entity.type
_entity.pdbx_description
1 polymer ?
#
loop_
_entity_poly.entity_id
_entity_poly.type
_entity_poly.pdbx_seq_one_letter_code
_entity_poly.pdbx_strand_id
1 'polypeptide(L)'
;MEHYTNINAMVQAADLTLPPPEKEPDRQYYFIKKLQQHIAQKEQEKGRKLTCNIKTFGCQMNARDSEKILGILQTIGYEETDSEQADLVLYNTCTVRENANLKVYGRLGQLKRYKSKNPDMLTILCGCMMQEP
;
A
#
# COMPACT_ATOMS: atom_id res chain seq x y z
N MET A 1 5.73 20.43 7.57
CA MET A 1 7.01 19.70 7.76
C MET A 1 7.13 19.17 9.18
N GLU A 2 6.79 19.95 10.21
CA GLU A 2 6.80 19.53 11.64
C GLU A 2 5.92 18.31 11.96
N HIS A 3 4.75 18.16 11.31
CA HIS A 3 3.88 17.00 11.53
C HIS A 3 4.48 15.66 11.03
N TYR A 4 5.29 15.66 9.97
CA TYR A 4 5.92 14.45 9.43
C TYR A 4 7.06 13.95 10.33
N THR A 5 7.85 14.87 10.89
CA THR A 5 8.90 14.56 11.86
C THR A 5 8.32 13.89 13.10
N ASN A 6 7.11 14.28 13.50
CA ASN A 6 6.41 13.67 14.64
C ASN A 6 5.99 12.22 14.36
N ILE A 7 5.44 11.91 13.18
CA ILE A 7 5.03 10.55 12.83
C ILE A 7 6.21 9.58 12.83
N ASN A 8 7.33 9.96 12.19
CA ASN A 8 8.52 9.10 12.18
C ASN A 8 9.05 8.84 13.59
N ALA A 9 9.07 9.85 14.46
CA ALA A 9 9.46 9.69 15.85
C ALA A 9 8.54 8.72 16.60
N MET A 10 7.21 8.83 16.42
CA MET A 10 6.23 7.94 17.05
C MET A 10 6.35 6.50 16.53
N VAL A 11 6.58 6.32 15.22
CA VAL A 11 6.86 5.01 14.63
C VAL A 11 8.11 4.40 15.26
N GLN A 12 9.22 5.15 15.37
CA GLN A 12 10.44 4.62 15.98
C GLN A 12 10.29 4.32 17.48
N ALA A 13 9.45 5.08 18.19
CA ALA A 13 9.16 4.86 19.60
C ALA A 13 8.31 3.61 19.88
N ALA A 14 7.61 3.05 18.88
CA ALA A 14 6.77 1.87 19.08
C ALA A 14 7.60 0.64 19.52
N ASP A 15 7.19 -0.02 20.60
CA ASP A 15 7.85 -1.22 21.09
C ASP A 15 7.20 -2.49 20.51
N LEU A 16 7.96 -3.23 19.68
CA LEU A 16 7.49 -4.46 19.03
C LEU A 16 7.61 -5.70 19.90
N THR A 17 8.17 -5.59 21.11
CA THR A 17 8.22 -6.69 22.09
C THR A 17 6.91 -6.85 22.85
N LEU A 18 6.09 -5.80 22.86
CA LEU A 18 4.76 -5.76 23.45
C LEU A 18 3.67 -6.15 22.42
N PRO A 19 2.48 -6.58 22.86
CA PRO A 19 1.35 -6.76 21.94
C PRO A 19 0.94 -5.41 21.29
N PRO A 20 0.25 -5.44 20.14
CA PRO A 20 -0.25 -4.23 19.49
C PRO A 20 -1.11 -3.40 20.45
N PRO A 21 -0.89 -2.08 20.56
CA PRO A 21 -1.71 -1.19 21.38
C PRO A 21 -3.20 -1.21 20.98
N GLU A 22 -4.09 -0.94 21.93
CA GLU A 22 -5.54 -0.85 21.66
C GLU A 22 -5.93 0.47 21.00
N LYS A 23 -5.22 1.57 21.32
CA LYS A 23 -5.52 2.89 20.76
C LYS A 23 -5.07 2.94 19.30
N GLU A 24 -5.99 3.27 18.42
CA GLU A 24 -5.76 3.21 16.97
C GLU A 24 -4.53 3.97 16.46
N PRO A 25 -4.21 5.21 16.89
CA PRO A 25 -2.99 5.89 16.43
C PRO A 25 -1.72 5.12 16.80
N ASP A 26 -1.61 4.69 18.05
CA ASP A 26 -0.46 3.93 18.56
C ASP A 26 -0.35 2.56 17.89
N ARG A 27 -1.50 1.93 17.64
CA ARG A 27 -1.61 0.67 16.90
C ARG A 27 -1.12 0.81 15.47
N GLN A 28 -1.44 1.92 14.80
CA GLN A 28 -0.93 2.21 13.45
C GLN A 28 0.59 2.35 13.46
N TYR A 29 1.16 3.13 14.39
CA TYR A 29 2.61 3.29 14.49
C TYR A 29 3.33 1.96 14.75
N TYR A 30 2.77 1.12 15.62
CA TYR A 30 3.25 -0.24 15.87
C TYR A 30 3.34 -1.06 14.58
N PHE A 31 2.27 -1.11 13.78
CA PHE A 31 2.27 -1.88 12.54
C PHE A 31 3.14 -1.28 11.44
N ILE A 32 3.25 0.06 11.36
CA ILE A 32 4.19 0.71 10.44
C ILE A 32 5.62 0.31 10.78
N LYS A 33 6.05 0.32 12.05
CA LYS A 33 7.39 -0.13 12.45
C LYS A 33 7.62 -1.61 12.14
N LYS A 34 6.62 -2.45 12.41
CA LYS A 34 6.68 -3.88 12.08
C LYS A 34 6.84 -4.12 10.57
N LEU A 35 6.12 -3.35 9.76
CA LEU A 35 6.24 -3.41 8.30
C LEU A 35 7.61 -2.88 7.83
N GLN A 36 8.15 -1.81 8.43
CA GLN A 36 9.51 -1.35 8.11
C GLN A 36 10.56 -2.45 8.28
N GLN A 37 10.49 -3.22 9.38
CA GLN A 37 11.40 -4.37 9.58
C GLN A 37 11.21 -5.45 8.51
N HIS A 38 9.95 -5.77 8.18
CA HIS A 38 9.64 -6.78 7.17
C HIS A 38 10.11 -6.37 5.76
N ILE A 39 9.90 -5.11 5.38
CA ILE A 39 10.29 -4.56 4.07
C ILE A 39 11.81 -4.45 3.98
N ALA A 40 12.51 -4.03 5.05
CA ALA A 40 13.96 -4.01 5.09
C ALA A 40 14.57 -5.41 4.91
N GLN A 41 13.98 -6.43 5.54
CA GLN A 41 14.39 -7.83 5.32
C GLN A 41 14.17 -8.24 3.85
N LYS A 42 12.99 -7.95 3.29
CA LYS A 42 12.69 -8.27 1.88
C LYS A 42 13.60 -7.54 0.89
N GLU A 43 14.00 -6.32 1.20
CA GLU A 43 14.96 -5.54 0.40
C GLU A 43 16.32 -6.24 0.38
N GLN A 44 16.80 -6.74 1.53
CA GLN A 44 18.03 -7.51 1.61
C GLN A 44 17.92 -8.84 0.83
N GLU A 45 16.80 -9.56 0.97
CA GLU A 45 16.55 -10.81 0.23
C GLU A 45 16.56 -10.60 -1.30
N LYS A 46 16.00 -9.49 -1.78
CA LYS A 46 15.94 -9.17 -3.22
C LYS A 46 17.16 -8.42 -3.74
N GLY A 47 18.01 -7.88 -2.88
CA GLY A 47 19.15 -7.03 -3.25
C GLY A 47 18.75 -5.70 -3.91
N ARG A 48 17.50 -5.27 -3.75
CA ARG A 48 16.97 -3.99 -4.28
C ARG A 48 15.77 -3.51 -3.47
N LYS A 49 15.48 -2.21 -3.54
CA LYS A 49 14.24 -1.62 -3.01
C LYS A 49 13.02 -2.31 -3.59
N LEU A 50 11.99 -2.50 -2.77
CA LEU A 50 10.69 -2.99 -3.22
C LEU A 50 9.92 -1.84 -3.86
N THR A 51 9.24 -2.11 -4.97
CA THR A 51 8.49 -1.09 -5.69
C THR A 51 6.98 -1.21 -5.47
N CYS A 52 6.28 -0.07 -5.44
CA CYS A 52 4.83 -0.02 -5.41
C CYS A 52 4.26 0.83 -6.55
N ASN A 53 3.08 0.44 -7.03
CA ASN A 53 2.31 1.19 -8.02
C ASN A 53 0.86 1.33 -7.54
N ILE A 54 0.34 2.57 -7.55
CA ILE A 54 -1.04 2.85 -7.20
C ILE A 54 -1.77 3.35 -8.44
N LYS A 55 -2.93 2.75 -8.78
CA LYS A 55 -3.86 3.28 -9.77
C LYS A 55 -5.16 3.67 -9.12
N THR A 56 -5.56 4.90 -9.35
CA THR A 56 -6.81 5.47 -8.84
C THR A 56 -7.86 5.45 -9.95
N PHE A 57 -8.99 4.79 -9.70
CA PHE A 57 -10.14 4.74 -10.59
C PHE A 57 -11.39 5.26 -9.85
N GLY A 58 -11.58 6.57 -9.81
CA GLY A 58 -12.69 7.10 -9.03
C GLY A 58 -12.78 8.62 -9.00
N CYS A 59 -13.18 9.14 -7.85
CA CYS A 59 -13.38 10.56 -7.62
C CYS A 59 -12.20 11.19 -6.86
N GLN A 60 -12.34 12.48 -6.50
CA GLN A 60 -11.33 13.22 -5.73
C GLN A 60 -11.06 12.59 -4.35
N MET A 61 -12.05 11.90 -3.77
CA MET A 61 -11.87 11.18 -2.51
C MET A 61 -10.87 10.04 -2.66
N ASN A 62 -11.02 9.20 -3.71
CA ASN A 62 -10.05 8.14 -3.99
C ASN A 62 -8.66 8.70 -4.28
N ALA A 63 -8.56 9.84 -4.98
CA ALA A 63 -7.26 10.47 -5.24
C ALA A 63 -6.55 10.87 -3.93
N ARG A 64 -7.28 11.51 -3.00
CA ARG A 64 -6.76 11.86 -1.68
C ARG A 64 -6.38 10.63 -0.85
N ASP A 65 -7.17 9.57 -0.91
CA ASP A 65 -6.86 8.34 -0.17
C ASP A 65 -5.64 7.62 -0.76
N SER A 66 -5.49 7.61 -2.08
CA SER A 66 -4.30 7.08 -2.76
C SER A 66 -3.03 7.84 -2.37
N GLU A 67 -3.08 9.17 -2.22
CA GLU A 67 -1.95 9.97 -1.74
C GLU A 67 -1.53 9.58 -0.31
N LYS A 68 -2.51 9.40 0.59
CA LYS A 68 -2.23 8.93 1.96
C LYS A 68 -1.63 7.54 1.97
N ILE A 69 -2.19 6.61 1.18
CA ILE A 69 -1.69 5.24 1.07
C ILE A 69 -0.25 5.24 0.53
N LEU A 70 0.04 6.05 -0.49
CA LEU A 70 1.39 6.22 -1.02
C LEU A 70 2.37 6.68 0.06
N GLY A 71 1.99 7.69 0.85
CA GLY A 71 2.81 8.17 1.96
C GLY A 71 3.10 7.07 2.99
N ILE A 72 2.13 6.21 3.31
CA ILE A 72 2.33 5.05 4.20
C ILE A 72 3.28 4.03 3.57
N LEU A 73 3.09 3.69 2.29
CA LEU A 73 3.94 2.74 1.57
C LEU A 73 5.40 3.20 1.50
N GLN A 74 5.61 4.49 1.23
CA GLN A 74 6.94 5.11 1.26
C GLN A 74 7.53 5.09 2.67
N THR A 75 6.72 5.37 3.69
CA THR A 75 7.16 5.34 5.11
C THR A 75 7.61 3.95 5.53
N ILE A 76 6.98 2.88 5.03
CA ILE A 76 7.42 1.50 5.32
C ILE A 76 8.58 1.01 4.44
N GLY A 77 8.99 1.77 3.43
CA GLY A 77 10.20 1.52 2.63
C GLY A 77 10.00 1.12 1.16
N TYR A 78 8.77 1.20 0.63
CA TYR A 78 8.55 1.04 -0.81
C TYR A 78 9.00 2.28 -1.60
N GLU A 79 9.41 2.06 -2.85
CA GLU A 79 9.65 3.10 -3.84
C GLU A 79 8.53 3.12 -4.88
N GLU A 80 8.03 4.30 -5.22
CA GLU A 80 6.97 4.44 -6.23
C GLU A 80 7.51 4.17 -7.63
N THR A 81 6.74 3.44 -8.44
CA THR A 81 7.02 3.24 -9.86
C THR A 81 5.75 3.37 -10.68
N ASP A 82 5.88 3.79 -11.95
CA ASP A 82 4.77 3.82 -12.90
C ASP A 82 4.37 2.44 -13.44
N SER A 83 5.25 1.43 -13.26
CA SER A 83 5.07 0.07 -13.77
C SER A 83 4.14 -0.78 -12.92
N GLU A 84 3.18 -1.46 -13.56
CA GLU A 84 2.33 -2.46 -12.90
C GLU A 84 3.04 -3.82 -12.69
N GLN A 85 4.33 -3.93 -13.03
CA GLN A 85 5.18 -5.07 -12.66
C GLN A 85 5.88 -4.87 -11.30
N ALA A 86 5.37 -3.95 -10.49
CA ALA A 86 5.87 -3.64 -9.15
C ALA A 86 5.74 -4.82 -8.18
N ASP A 87 6.43 -4.77 -7.04
CA ASP A 87 6.27 -5.75 -5.96
C ASP A 87 4.91 -5.61 -5.25
N LEU A 88 4.32 -4.42 -5.27
CA LEU A 88 2.96 -4.15 -4.80
C LEU A 88 2.20 -3.33 -5.84
N VAL A 89 1.03 -3.81 -6.27
CA VAL A 89 0.10 -3.02 -7.08
C VAL A 89 -1.20 -2.83 -6.33
N LEU A 90 -1.65 -1.58 -6.22
CA LEU A 90 -2.89 -1.20 -5.55
C LEU A 90 -3.83 -0.48 -6.51
N TYR A 91 -5.05 -0.97 -6.64
CA TYR A 91 -6.13 -0.32 -7.34
C TYR A 91 -7.13 0.25 -6.34
N ASN A 92 -7.28 1.57 -6.31
CA ASN A 92 -8.25 2.27 -5.47
C ASN A 92 -9.44 2.71 -6.33
N THR A 93 -10.60 2.09 -6.13
CA THR A 93 -11.72 2.16 -7.05
C THR A 93 -12.99 2.75 -6.43
N CYS A 94 -13.86 3.32 -7.26
CA CYS A 94 -15.16 3.84 -6.87
C CYS A 94 -16.29 3.07 -7.58
N THR A 95 -17.44 3.00 -6.93
CA THR A 95 -18.68 2.39 -7.45
C THR A 95 -19.46 3.30 -8.39
N VAL A 96 -19.34 4.61 -8.19
CA VAL A 96 -20.28 5.59 -8.74
C VAL A 96 -20.13 5.79 -10.26
N ARG A 97 -19.08 5.23 -10.88
CA ARG A 97 -18.86 5.34 -12.33
C ARG A 97 -18.83 3.97 -12.99
N GLU A 98 -19.85 3.67 -13.80
CA GLU A 98 -20.07 2.39 -14.52
C GLU A 98 -18.87 1.89 -15.34
N ASN A 99 -17.88 2.74 -15.65
CA ASN A 99 -16.67 2.38 -16.39
C ASN A 99 -15.44 2.01 -15.53
N ALA A 100 -15.53 2.09 -14.20
CA ALA A 100 -14.41 1.72 -13.32
C ALA A 100 -14.25 0.19 -13.22
N ASN A 101 -15.36 -0.53 -13.09
CA ASN A 101 -15.37 -1.97 -12.82
C ASN A 101 -14.74 -2.79 -13.96
N LEU A 102 -15.16 -2.54 -15.21
CA LEU A 102 -14.64 -3.26 -16.39
C LEU A 102 -13.13 -3.05 -16.58
N LYS A 103 -12.63 -1.83 -16.33
CA LYS A 103 -11.20 -1.52 -16.44
C LYS A 103 -10.36 -2.27 -15.41
N VAL A 104 -10.89 -2.42 -14.20
CA VAL A 104 -10.21 -3.12 -13.10
C VAL A 104 -10.13 -4.62 -13.38
N TYR A 105 -11.22 -5.25 -13.82
CA TYR A 105 -11.20 -6.68 -14.14
C TYR A 105 -10.18 -7.05 -15.22
N GLY A 106 -10.12 -6.27 -16.32
CA GLY A 106 -9.13 -6.49 -17.37
C GLY A 106 -7.69 -6.36 -16.86
N ARG A 107 -7.44 -5.40 -15.98
CA ARG A 107 -6.14 -5.19 -15.33
C ARG A 107 -5.76 -6.29 -14.34
N LEU A 108 -6.70 -6.76 -13.51
CA LEU A 108 -6.47 -7.90 -12.61
C LEU A 108 -6.06 -9.16 -13.39
N GLY A 109 -6.63 -9.37 -14.59
CA GLY A 109 -6.20 -10.43 -15.50
C GLY A 109 -4.75 -10.28 -15.97
N GLN A 110 -4.27 -9.05 -16.19
CA GLN A 110 -2.87 -8.77 -16.51
C GLN A 110 -1.96 -9.00 -15.30
N LEU A 111 -2.36 -8.56 -14.10
CA LEU A 111 -1.59 -8.77 -12.87
C LEU A 111 -1.37 -10.25 -12.58
N LYS A 112 -2.31 -11.14 -12.93
CA LYS A 112 -2.12 -12.59 -12.82
C LYS A 112 -0.88 -13.07 -13.59
N ARG A 113 -0.58 -12.48 -14.75
CA ARG A 113 0.62 -12.80 -15.55
C ARG A 113 1.90 -12.22 -14.97
N TYR A 114 1.82 -11.09 -14.25
CA TYR A 114 2.98 -10.53 -13.55
C TYR A 114 3.29 -11.33 -12.29
N LYS A 115 2.26 -11.70 -11.54
CA LYS A 115 2.39 -12.54 -10.34
C LYS A 115 2.91 -13.95 -10.63
N SER A 116 2.67 -14.51 -11.82
CA SER A 116 3.31 -15.78 -12.19
C SER A 116 4.84 -15.67 -12.35
N LYS A 117 5.37 -14.47 -12.61
CA LYS A 117 6.82 -14.19 -12.68
C LYS A 117 7.40 -13.72 -11.35
N ASN A 118 6.58 -13.09 -10.50
CA ASN A 118 6.92 -12.65 -9.16
C ASN A 118 5.84 -13.16 -8.17
N PRO A 119 5.94 -14.40 -7.66
CA PRO A 119 4.93 -14.98 -6.78
C PRO A 119 4.68 -14.18 -5.50
N ASP A 120 5.72 -13.47 -5.03
CA ASP A 120 5.67 -12.58 -3.85
C ASP A 120 4.95 -11.26 -4.10
N MET A 121 4.53 -10.99 -5.35
CA MET A 121 3.81 -9.77 -5.71
C MET A 121 2.50 -9.66 -4.92
N LEU A 122 2.33 -8.53 -4.25
CA LEU A 122 1.08 -8.18 -3.58
C LEU A 122 0.17 -7.41 -4.54
N THR A 123 -1.10 -7.78 -4.54
CA THR A 123 -2.14 -7.10 -5.33
C THR A 123 -3.25 -6.70 -4.38
N ILE A 124 -3.56 -5.41 -4.33
CA ILE A 124 -4.58 -4.83 -3.44
C ILE A 124 -5.66 -4.19 -4.30
N LEU A 125 -6.92 -4.51 -3.99
CA LEU A 125 -8.08 -3.79 -4.50
C LEU A 125 -8.79 -3.17 -3.30
N CYS A 126 -8.98 -1.86 -3.32
CA CYS A 126 -9.66 -1.13 -2.25
C CYS A 126 -10.58 -0.04 -2.82
N GLY A 127 -11.30 0.66 -1.93
CA GLY A 127 -12.24 1.71 -2.27
C GLY A 127 -13.70 1.23 -2.26
N CYS A 128 -14.62 2.11 -2.65
CA CYS A 128 -16.07 1.88 -2.49
C CYS A 128 -16.55 0.65 -3.25
N MET A 129 -15.92 0.29 -4.38
CA MET A 129 -16.32 -0.86 -5.20
C MET A 129 -16.30 -2.17 -4.42
N MET A 130 -15.35 -2.30 -3.49
CA MET A 130 -15.21 -3.52 -2.68
C MET A 130 -16.26 -3.62 -1.56
N GLN A 131 -17.09 -2.59 -1.38
CA GLN A 131 -18.16 -2.55 -0.38
C GLN A 131 -19.54 -2.84 -0.98
N GLU A 132 -19.63 -3.00 -2.31
CA GLU A 132 -20.86 -3.45 -2.95
C GLU A 132 -21.06 -4.96 -2.73
N PRO A 133 -22.31 -5.40 -2.50
CA PRO A 133 -22.65 -6.79 -2.21
C PRO A 133 -22.41 -7.75 -3.39
#